data_AF-A0A7T0C3P5-F1
#
_entry.id   AF-A0A7T0C3P5-F1
#
_cell.length_a   1.000
_cell.length_b   1.000
_cell.length_c   1.000
_cell.angle_alpha   90.00
_cell.angle_beta   90.00
_cell.angle_gamma   90.00
#
_symmetry.space_group_name_H-M   'P 1'
#
loop_
_entity.id
_entity.type
_entity.pdbx_description
1 polymer ?
#
loop_
_entity_poly.entity_id
_entity_poly.type
_entity_poly.pdbx_seq_one_letter_code
_entity_poly.pdbx_strand_id
1 'polypeptide(L)'
;MAKKPFINKYGFVEYPFLHDQRKMGNWWFWNLLDDYLKRRARQKHGHGYTREQMEEDFNSILGNTVLKFFALVPVGMGMEFKMIGFYKTPELTHLEDPVPFITETYGGGKFKVNIYHEGTFAGTENYKTHGEPHWVEIEDPMPY
;
A
#
# COMPACT_ATOMS: atom_id res chain seq x y z
N MET A 1 -14.92 -0.92 22.26
CA MET A 1 -14.46 0.49 22.34
C MET A 1 -13.09 0.57 21.71
N ALA A 2 -12.96 1.33 20.63
CA ALA A 2 -11.70 1.51 19.92
C ALA A 2 -10.72 2.29 20.85
N LYS A 3 -9.47 1.84 21.02
CA LYS A 3 -8.45 2.49 21.89
C LYS A 3 -7.83 3.73 21.22
N LYS A 4 -8.03 4.94 21.79
CA LYS A 4 -7.53 6.24 21.26
C LYS A 4 -6.06 6.20 20.81
N PRO A 5 -5.66 6.94 19.74
CA PRO A 5 -4.26 7.09 19.38
C PRO A 5 -3.45 7.51 20.61
N PHE A 6 -2.30 6.89 20.82
CA PHE A 6 -1.40 7.27 21.91
C PHE A 6 0.01 7.50 21.41
N ILE A 7 0.74 8.38 22.08
CA ILE A 7 2.13 8.66 21.76
C ILE A 7 3.00 7.72 22.60
N ASN A 8 3.82 6.89 21.98
CA ASN A 8 4.70 5.98 22.71
C ASN A 8 5.88 6.72 23.34
N LYS A 9 6.67 6.01 24.17
CA LYS A 9 7.82 6.58 24.91
C LYS A 9 8.91 7.21 24.03
N TYR A 10 8.84 7.02 22.72
CA TYR A 10 9.75 7.58 21.73
C TYR A 10 9.16 8.77 20.97
N GLY A 11 7.96 9.24 21.35
CA GLY A 11 7.32 10.40 20.73
C GLY A 11 6.54 10.09 19.45
N PHE A 12 6.23 8.82 19.15
CA PHE A 12 5.49 8.42 17.96
C PHE A 12 4.01 8.20 18.24
N VAL A 13 3.12 8.71 17.38
CA VAL A 13 1.69 8.44 17.41
C VAL A 13 1.44 7.00 16.95
N GLU A 14 1.17 6.11 17.89
CA GLU A 14 0.59 4.80 17.63
C GLU A 14 -0.93 4.95 17.46
N TYR A 15 -1.48 4.31 16.43
CA TYR A 15 -2.92 4.24 16.18
C TYR A 15 -3.41 2.85 16.61
N PRO A 16 -4.05 2.69 17.77
CA PRO A 16 -4.48 1.37 18.27
C PRO A 16 -5.78 0.89 17.62
N PHE A 17 -5.99 1.18 16.34
CA PHE A 17 -7.21 0.78 15.63
C PHE A 17 -6.88 0.43 14.17
N LEU A 18 -7.42 -0.64 13.59
CA LEU A 18 -8.72 -1.25 13.87
C LEU A 18 -8.58 -2.77 13.75
N HIS A 19 -8.98 -3.54 14.77
CA HIS A 19 -9.73 -4.76 14.47
C HIS A 19 -11.14 -4.32 14.09
N ASP A 20 -11.24 -3.71 12.91
CA ASP A 20 -12.49 -3.67 12.22
C ASP A 20 -12.69 -5.09 11.73
N GLN A 21 -13.83 -5.72 12.01
CA GLN A 21 -14.09 -6.99 11.34
C GLN A 21 -14.22 -6.79 9.81
N ARG A 22 -14.35 -5.54 9.33
CA ARG A 22 -14.21 -5.16 7.92
C ARG A 22 -12.75 -5.13 7.42
N LYS A 23 -11.75 -5.07 8.30
CA LYS A 23 -10.31 -5.17 7.97
C LYS A 23 -9.82 -6.63 7.91
N MET A 24 -10.70 -7.60 8.15
CA MET A 24 -10.40 -9.00 7.85
C MET A 24 -10.44 -9.18 6.34
N GLY A 25 -9.26 -9.35 5.73
CA GLY A 25 -9.07 -9.57 4.29
C GLY A 25 -8.59 -8.32 3.54
N ASN A 26 -7.32 -8.32 3.12
CA ASN A 26 -6.77 -7.49 2.02
C ASN A 26 -7.12 -5.98 2.01
N TRP A 27 -7.44 -5.38 3.16
CA TRP A 27 -8.02 -4.03 3.22
C TRP A 27 -7.06 -2.94 2.70
N TRP A 28 -5.75 -3.15 2.84
CA TRP A 28 -4.77 -2.22 2.31
C TRP A 28 -4.74 -2.20 0.77
N PHE A 29 -5.01 -3.34 0.11
CA PHE A 29 -5.21 -3.37 -1.34
C PHE A 29 -6.47 -2.61 -1.76
N TRP A 30 -7.56 -2.72 -0.98
CA TRP A 30 -8.76 -1.93 -1.22
C TRP A 30 -8.44 -0.43 -1.16
N ASN A 31 -7.73 0.01 -0.11
CA ASN A 31 -7.32 1.41 0.02
C ASN A 31 -6.47 1.88 -1.16
N LEU A 32 -5.52 1.05 -1.59
CA LEU A 32 -4.69 1.32 -2.76
C LEU A 32 -5.52 1.45 -4.05
N LEU A 33 -6.61 0.69 -4.19
CA LEU A 33 -7.44 0.63 -5.39
C LEU A 33 -8.71 1.49 -5.33
N ASP A 34 -9.08 2.07 -4.19
CA ASP A 34 -10.41 2.68 -3.98
C ASP A 34 -10.76 3.73 -5.05
N ASP A 35 -9.85 4.67 -5.32
CA ASP A 35 -10.05 5.68 -6.37
C ASP A 35 -10.04 5.09 -7.79
N TYR A 36 -9.32 3.99 -8.02
CA TYR A 36 -9.36 3.26 -9.28
C TYR A 36 -10.70 2.55 -9.47
N LEU A 37 -11.18 1.84 -8.46
CA LEU A 37 -12.46 1.14 -8.45
C LEU A 37 -13.62 2.12 -8.62
N LYS A 38 -13.61 3.27 -7.94
CA LYS A 38 -14.63 4.32 -8.14
C LYS A 38 -14.67 4.82 -9.58
N ARG A 39 -13.50 5.03 -10.20
CA ARG A 39 -13.42 5.45 -11.62
C ARG A 39 -13.98 4.37 -12.55
N ARG A 40 -13.59 3.11 -12.35
CA ARG A 40 -14.07 1.97 -13.14
C ARG A 40 -15.56 1.73 -12.98
N ALA A 41 -16.06 1.74 -11.74
CA ALA A 41 -17.47 1.60 -11.42
C ALA A 41 -18.30 2.73 -12.05
N ARG A 42 -17.81 3.97 -11.99
CA ARG A 42 -18.47 5.11 -12.66
C ARG A 42 -18.50 4.95 -14.18
N GLN A 43 -17.43 4.44 -14.79
CA GLN A 43 -17.40 4.20 -16.24
C GLN A 43 -18.35 3.07 -16.66
N LYS A 44 -18.46 2.01 -15.86
CA LYS A 44 -19.26 0.82 -16.19
C LYS A 44 -20.74 0.96 -15.84
N HIS A 45 -21.06 1.62 -14.74
CA HIS A 45 -22.41 1.66 -14.14
C HIS A 45 -22.99 3.09 -14.02
N GLY A 46 -22.22 4.13 -14.38
CA GLY A 46 -22.62 5.52 -14.23
C GLY A 46 -22.47 6.05 -12.80
N HIS A 47 -23.04 7.22 -12.52
CA HIS A 47 -22.89 7.89 -11.21
C HIS A 47 -23.59 7.18 -10.04
N GLY A 48 -24.53 6.28 -10.32
CA GLY A 48 -25.27 5.49 -9.33
C GLY A 48 -24.63 4.15 -8.99
N TYR A 49 -23.32 3.98 -9.23
CA TYR A 49 -22.63 2.73 -8.92
C TYR A 49 -22.74 2.39 -7.44
N THR A 50 -22.81 1.10 -7.13
CA THR A 50 -22.91 0.61 -5.75
C THR A 50 -21.56 0.12 -5.23
N ARG A 51 -21.48 -0.09 -3.92
CA ARG A 51 -20.28 -0.63 -3.28
C ARG A 51 -20.05 -2.09 -3.71
N GLU A 52 -21.11 -2.87 -3.83
CA GLU A 52 -21.06 -4.27 -4.25
C GLU A 52 -20.45 -4.40 -5.65
N GLN A 53 -20.77 -3.48 -6.56
CA GLN A 53 -20.16 -3.42 -7.90
C GLN A 53 -18.65 -3.13 -7.84
N MET A 54 -18.21 -2.30 -6.90
CA MET A 54 -16.77 -2.08 -6.66
C MET A 54 -16.11 -3.32 -6.05
N GLU A 55 -16.79 -4.03 -5.16
CA GLU A 55 -16.30 -5.28 -4.54
C GLU A 55 -16.17 -6.41 -5.55
N GLU A 56 -17.14 -6.57 -6.45
CA GLU A 56 -17.05 -7.48 -7.59
C GLU A 56 -15.86 -7.14 -8.50
N ASP A 57 -15.69 -5.87 -8.84
CA ASP A 57 -14.57 -5.43 -9.69
C ASP A 57 -13.23 -5.65 -8.99
N PHE A 58 -13.12 -5.30 -7.71
CA PHE A 58 -11.94 -5.55 -6.88
C PHE A 58 -11.54 -7.03 -6.90
N ASN A 59 -12.48 -7.93 -6.61
CA ASN A 59 -12.22 -9.38 -6.62
C ASN A 59 -11.79 -9.88 -8.01
N SER A 60 -12.28 -9.25 -9.08
CA SER A 60 -11.91 -9.62 -10.45
C SER A 60 -10.52 -9.15 -10.86
N ILE A 61 -10.07 -7.97 -10.40
CA ILE A 61 -8.80 -7.37 -10.86
C ILE A 61 -7.62 -7.66 -9.94
N LEU A 62 -7.85 -7.91 -8.65
CA LEU A 62 -6.77 -7.97 -7.64
C LEU A 62 -5.65 -8.93 -8.03
N GLY A 63 -5.99 -10.13 -8.52
CA GLY A 63 -5.03 -11.16 -8.91
C GLY A 63 -4.12 -10.77 -10.09
N ASN A 64 -4.53 -9.78 -10.89
CA ASN A 64 -3.80 -9.29 -12.07
C ASN A 64 -3.09 -7.96 -11.81
N THR A 65 -2.95 -7.57 -10.54
CA THR A 65 -2.23 -6.35 -10.17
C THR A 65 -0.79 -6.64 -9.74
N VAL A 66 0.06 -5.63 -9.87
CA VAL A 66 1.45 -5.66 -9.41
C VAL A 66 1.72 -4.45 -8.51
N LEU A 67 2.64 -4.63 -7.56
CA LEU A 67 3.06 -3.61 -6.62
C LEU A 67 4.51 -3.22 -6.88
N LYS A 68 4.79 -1.91 -6.81
CA LYS A 68 6.15 -1.36 -6.78
C LYS A 68 6.35 -0.64 -5.45
N PHE A 69 7.39 -1.04 -4.72
CA PHE A 69 7.78 -0.47 -3.44
C PHE A 69 8.95 0.48 -3.67
N PHE A 70 8.87 1.67 -3.10
CA PHE A 70 9.88 2.71 -3.22
C PHE A 70 10.31 3.21 -1.85
N ALA A 71 11.62 3.36 -1.65
CA ALA A 71 12.18 4.16 -0.56
C ALA A 71 12.25 5.64 -0.97
N LEU A 72 11.88 6.52 -0.05
CA LEU A 72 12.05 7.98 -0.20
C LEU A 72 13.47 8.36 0.23
N VAL A 73 14.29 8.80 -0.72
CA VAL A 73 15.68 9.17 -0.48
C VAL A 73 15.83 10.69 -0.59
N PRO A 74 16.37 11.39 0.44
CA PRO A 74 16.70 12.80 0.32
C PRO A 74 17.92 12.98 -0.59
N VAL A 75 17.79 13.78 -1.64
CA VAL A 75 18.87 14.07 -2.59
C VAL A 75 18.99 15.58 -2.77
N GLY A 76 20.06 16.16 -2.23
CA GLY A 76 20.24 17.62 -2.18
C GLY A 76 19.08 18.32 -1.46
N MET A 77 18.38 19.20 -2.18
CA MET A 77 17.18 19.92 -1.69
C MET A 77 15.86 19.21 -2.02
N GLY A 78 15.92 18.04 -2.67
CA GLY A 78 14.76 17.30 -3.17
C GLY A 78 14.62 15.90 -2.58
N MET A 79 13.71 15.13 -3.16
CA MET A 79 13.44 13.74 -2.79
C MET A 79 13.40 12.89 -4.06
N GLU A 80 14.01 11.72 -4.02
CA GLU A 80 13.95 10.70 -5.07
C GLU A 80 13.23 9.45 -4.57
N PHE A 81 12.68 8.68 -5.50
CA PHE A 81 12.08 7.38 -5.26
C PHE A 81 13.03 6.31 -5.77
N LYS A 82 13.69 5.60 -4.86
CA LYS A 82 14.46 4.41 -5.20
C LYS A 82 13.53 3.21 -5.17
N MET A 83 13.39 2.46 -6.28
CA MET A 83 12.61 1.23 -6.25
C MET A 83 13.39 0.17 -5.47
N ILE A 84 12.72 -0.51 -4.55
CA ILE A 84 13.33 -1.47 -3.62
C ILE A 84 12.62 -2.82 -3.65
N GLY A 85 11.49 -2.91 -4.34
CA GLY A 85 10.73 -4.14 -4.47
C GLY A 85 9.69 -4.08 -5.59
N PHE A 86 9.48 -5.25 -6.19
CA PHE A 86 8.46 -5.51 -7.18
C PHE A 86 7.78 -6.83 -6.82
N TYR A 87 6.45 -6.82 -6.74
CA TYR A 87 5.68 -8.00 -6.33
C TYR A 87 4.45 -8.16 -7.20
N LYS A 88 4.07 -9.41 -7.48
CA LYS A 88 2.70 -9.69 -7.91
C LYS A 88 1.80 -9.66 -6.71
N THR A 89 0.63 -9.03 -6.82
CA THR A 89 -0.29 -8.90 -5.70
C THR A 89 -0.63 -10.24 -5.00
N PRO A 90 -0.86 -11.37 -5.71
CA PRO A 90 -1.08 -12.67 -5.07
C PRO A 90 0.03 -13.13 -4.11
N GLU A 91 1.27 -12.66 -4.27
CA GLU A 91 2.38 -12.98 -3.37
C GLU A 91 2.18 -12.34 -1.99
N LEU A 92 1.39 -11.26 -1.91
CA LEU A 92 1.21 -10.44 -0.72
C LEU A 92 -0.24 -10.44 -0.18
N THR A 93 -1.18 -11.18 -0.77
CA THR A 93 -2.58 -11.28 -0.31
C THR A 93 -2.75 -11.96 1.05
N HIS A 94 -1.69 -12.53 1.60
CA HIS A 94 -1.69 -13.07 2.96
C HIS A 94 -1.39 -11.98 4.01
N LEU A 95 -0.94 -10.79 3.58
CA LEU A 95 -0.65 -9.67 4.48
C LEU A 95 -1.92 -8.91 4.83
N GLU A 96 -2.25 -8.88 6.13
CA GLU A 96 -3.33 -8.04 6.66
C GLU A 96 -2.92 -6.57 6.75
N ASP A 97 -1.65 -6.32 7.09
CA ASP A 97 -1.01 -5.01 7.21
C ASP A 97 0.35 -5.06 6.49
N PRO A 98 0.64 -4.15 5.55
CA PRO A 98 1.94 -4.12 4.89
C PRO A 98 3.05 -3.57 5.79
N VAL A 99 2.75 -2.86 6.89
CA VAL A 99 3.77 -2.19 7.73
C VAL A 99 4.74 -3.17 8.39
N PRO A 100 4.32 -4.28 9.02
CA PRO A 100 5.24 -5.30 9.55
C PRO A 100 6.16 -5.87 8.47
N PHE A 101 5.59 -6.23 7.31
CA PHE A 101 6.36 -6.74 6.17
C PHE A 101 7.40 -5.74 5.67
N ILE A 102 7.02 -4.47 5.51
CA ILE A 102 7.93 -3.40 5.09
C ILE A 102 9.04 -3.21 6.13
N THR A 103 8.70 -3.23 7.42
CA THR A 103 9.67 -3.05 8.51
C THR A 103 10.68 -4.19 8.55
N GLU A 104 10.22 -5.44 8.42
CA GLU A 104 11.08 -6.62 8.42
C GLU A 104 11.96 -6.68 7.16
N THR A 105 11.38 -6.40 5.99
CA THR A 105 12.07 -6.52 4.69
C THR A 105 13.03 -5.37 4.43
N TYR A 106 12.61 -4.15 4.72
CA TYR A 106 13.33 -2.92 4.32
C TYR A 106 13.89 -2.13 5.49
N GLY A 107 13.52 -2.45 6.72
CA GLY A 107 13.95 -1.69 7.90
C GLY A 107 13.25 -0.33 8.00
N GLY A 108 13.91 0.64 8.63
CA GLY A 108 13.38 1.98 8.88
C GLY A 108 13.41 2.90 7.65
N GLY A 109 12.35 3.69 7.46
CA GLY A 109 12.30 4.64 6.34
C GLY A 109 10.93 5.25 6.08
N LYS A 110 10.87 6.03 4.99
CA LYS A 110 9.63 6.47 4.37
C LYS A 110 9.48 5.71 3.06
N PHE A 111 8.30 5.13 2.85
CA PHE A 111 8.04 4.29 1.70
C PHE A 111 6.81 4.76 0.95
N LYS A 112 6.82 4.50 -0.35
CA LYS A 112 5.64 4.61 -1.20
C LYS A 112 5.41 3.27 -1.86
N VAL A 113 4.17 2.78 -1.81
CA VAL A 113 3.76 1.59 -2.54
C VAL A 113 2.78 2.02 -3.63
N ASN A 114 3.08 1.64 -4.86
CA ASN A 114 2.20 1.89 -6.00
C ASN A 114 1.62 0.55 -6.47
N ILE A 115 0.32 0.52 -6.76
CA ILE A 115 -0.34 -0.61 -7.39
C ILE A 115 -0.68 -0.29 -8.84
N TYR A 116 -0.46 -1.27 -9.72
CA TYR A 116 -0.75 -1.18 -11.14
C TYR A 116 -1.67 -2.32 -11.55
N HIS A 117 -2.64 -2.03 -12.41
CA HIS A 117 -3.50 -3.01 -13.06
C HIS A 117 -3.23 -2.94 -14.57
N GLU A 118 -2.75 -4.05 -15.16
CA GLU A 118 -2.42 -4.14 -16.59
C GLU A 118 -1.50 -3.00 -17.09
N GLY A 119 -0.45 -2.69 -16.32
CA GLY A 119 0.50 -1.61 -16.64
C GLY A 119 -0.03 -0.20 -16.37
N THR A 120 -1.31 -0.03 -16.05
CA THR A 120 -1.90 1.25 -15.69
C THR A 120 -1.76 1.52 -14.19
N PHE A 121 -1.30 2.71 -13.82
CA PHE A 121 -1.28 3.14 -12.42
C PHE A 121 -2.70 3.18 -11.84
N ALA A 122 -2.94 2.36 -10.82
CA ALA A 122 -4.24 2.24 -10.18
C ALA A 122 -4.28 3.07 -8.88
N GLY A 123 -3.24 3.03 -8.05
CA GLY A 123 -3.16 3.91 -6.88
C GLY A 123 -1.86 3.80 -6.09
N THR A 124 -1.80 4.55 -4.99
CA THR A 124 -0.59 4.71 -4.18
C THR A 124 -0.93 4.96 -2.72
N GLU A 125 -0.09 4.44 -1.82
CA GLU A 125 -0.14 4.74 -0.40
C GLU A 125 1.28 4.91 0.15
N ASN A 126 1.45 5.82 1.12
CA ASN A 126 2.74 6.07 1.75
C ASN A 126 2.78 5.44 3.13
N TYR A 127 3.89 4.78 3.45
CA TYR A 127 4.12 4.15 4.75
C TYR A 127 5.37 4.75 5.41
N LYS A 128 5.42 4.63 6.73
CA LYS A 128 6.59 4.99 7.52
C LYS A 128 6.85 3.88 8.52
N THR A 129 8.09 3.41 8.57
CA THR A 129 8.55 2.40 9.52
C THR A 129 9.72 2.96 10.35
N HIS A 130 10.12 2.21 11.37
CA HIS A 130 11.18 2.58 12.31
C HIS A 130 12.28 1.51 12.31
N GLY A 131 13.50 1.89 12.71
CA GLY A 131 14.66 1.00 12.77
C GLY A 131 15.78 1.43 11.81
N GLU A 132 16.79 0.57 11.68
CA GLU A 132 17.90 0.76 10.73
C GLU A 132 17.42 0.57 9.28
N PRO A 133 17.89 1.36 8.31
CA PRO A 133 17.45 1.26 6.92
C PRO A 133 18.19 0.14 6.18
N HIS A 134 17.52 -0.98 5.89
CA HIS A 134 18.11 -2.09 5.12
C HIS A 134 18.01 -1.87 3.60
N TRP A 135 17.07 -1.03 3.15
CA TRP A 135 16.84 -0.70 1.74
C TRP A 135 17.99 0.05 1.05
N VAL A 136 18.96 0.57 1.82
CA VAL A 136 20.12 1.29 1.27
C VAL A 136 20.95 0.40 0.36
N GLU A 137 21.14 -0.86 0.76
CA GLU A 137 21.96 -1.84 0.04
C GLU A 137 21.21 -2.53 -1.12
N ILE A 138 19.89 -2.37 -1.20
CA ILE A 138 19.08 -2.98 -2.26
C ILE A 138 19.37 -2.27 -3.58
N GLU A 139 19.89 -2.96 -4.58
CA GLU A 139 20.00 -2.41 -5.92
C GLU A 139 18.60 -2.17 -6.51
N ASP A 140 18.44 -1.12 -7.32
CA ASP A 140 17.16 -0.88 -7.99
C ASP A 140 16.83 -2.11 -8.84
N PRO A 141 15.72 -2.81 -8.59
CA PRO A 141 15.38 -4.00 -9.34
C PRO A 141 14.99 -3.57 -10.77
N MET A 142 16.01 -3.51 -11.65
CA MET A 142 15.95 -3.08 -13.06
C MET A 142 14.58 -3.32 -13.72
N PRO A 143 13.99 -2.30 -14.36
CA PRO A 143 12.58 -2.30 -14.75
C PRO A 143 12.36 -2.99 -16.11
N TYR A 144 11.34 -3.83 -16.18
CA TYR A 144 10.35 -3.78 -17.27
C TYR A 144 8.97 -4.05 -16.67
#